data_AF-A4FER8-F1
#
_entry.id   AF-A4FER8-F1
#
_cell.length_a   1.000
_cell.length_b   1.000
_cell.length_c   1.000
_cell.angle_alpha   90.00
_cell.angle_beta   90.00
_cell.angle_gamma   90.00
#
_symmetry.space_group_name_H-M   'P 1'
#
loop_
_entity.id
_entity.type
_entity.pdbx_description
1 polymer ?
#
loop_
_entity_poly.entity_id
_entity_poly.type
_entity_poly.pdbx_seq_one_letter_code
_entity_poly.pdbx_strand_id
1 'polypeptide(L)'
;MARDAARSATFGRIDPFCWVLVAPMLLVGGVAILLGVLQIGIGLVGIAALVLVFDSWVNRPRPEDALRPGRAPARRPAASRTRAPRGDEW
;
A
#
# COMPACT_ATOMS: atom_id res chain seq x y z
N MET A 1 10.47 -11.75 -29.04
CA MET A 1 10.79 -10.82 -27.94
C MET A 1 9.61 -9.88 -27.69
N ALA A 2 8.48 -10.43 -27.24
CA ALA A 2 7.32 -9.64 -26.82
C ALA A 2 7.21 -9.77 -25.29
N ARG A 3 7.24 -8.64 -24.60
CA ARG A 3 7.32 -8.51 -23.14
C ARG A 3 5.93 -8.72 -22.52
N ASP A 4 5.43 -9.94 -22.56
CA ASP A 4 4.19 -10.32 -21.87
C ASP A 4 4.47 -10.72 -20.41
N ALA A 5 4.82 -9.74 -19.57
CA ALA A 5 4.75 -9.85 -18.11
C ALA A 5 4.65 -8.47 -17.43
N ALA A 6 4.03 -7.49 -18.09
CA ALA A 6 3.51 -6.33 -17.40
C ALA A 6 2.20 -6.73 -16.70
N ARG A 7 2.23 -6.88 -15.37
CA ARG A 7 1.15 -6.58 -14.39
C ARG A 7 1.16 -7.50 -13.16
N SER A 8 2.14 -7.31 -12.28
CA SER A 8 1.91 -7.18 -10.82
C SER A 8 3.23 -6.84 -10.12
N ALA A 9 3.85 -5.73 -10.54
CA ALA A 9 4.72 -4.98 -9.62
C ALA A 9 3.84 -4.22 -8.62
N THR A 10 2.88 -4.92 -8.01
CA THR A 10 2.06 -4.37 -6.95
C THR A 10 3.01 -4.16 -5.80
N PHE A 11 3.45 -2.91 -5.60
CA PHE A 11 4.05 -2.48 -4.35
C PHE A 11 3.27 -3.15 -3.23
N GLY A 12 3.98 -3.86 -2.35
CA GLY A 12 3.40 -4.46 -1.17
C GLY A 12 2.60 -3.40 -0.41
N ARG A 13 1.59 -3.83 0.34
CA ARG A 13 0.82 -2.90 1.17
C ARG A 13 1.81 -2.22 2.14
N ILE A 14 2.04 -0.92 1.96
CA ILE A 14 2.90 -0.10 2.83
C ILE A 14 2.38 -0.20 4.26
N ASP A 15 3.28 -0.42 5.22
CA ASP A 15 2.90 -0.55 6.62
C ASP A 15 2.46 0.81 7.21
N PRO A 16 1.37 0.88 8.00
CA PRO A 16 0.92 2.12 8.65
C PRO A 16 1.99 2.79 9.52
N PHE A 17 2.91 2.04 10.13
CA PHE A 17 4.00 2.57 10.94
C PHE A 17 5.08 3.25 10.08
N CYS A 18 5.30 2.78 8.85
CA CYS A 18 6.22 3.42 7.90
C CYS A 18 5.78 4.86 7.57
N TRP A 19 4.47 5.10 7.48
CA TRP A 19 3.92 6.45 7.26
C TRP A 19 4.21 7.43 8.40
N VAL A 20 4.34 6.97 9.64
CA VAL A 20 4.67 7.84 10.78
C VAL A 20 6.04 8.49 10.60
N LEU A 21 6.98 7.79 9.97
CA LEU A 21 8.32 8.30 9.66
C LEU A 21 8.35 9.07 8.33
N VAL A 22 7.74 8.50 7.28
CA VAL A 22 7.85 9.03 5.91
C VAL A 22 7.03 10.31 5.71
N ALA A 23 5.82 10.41 6.29
CA ALA A 23 4.96 11.58 6.12
C ALA A 23 5.61 12.91 6.57
N PRO A 24 6.18 13.02 7.79
CA PRO A 24 6.85 14.26 8.19
C PRO A 24 8.08 14.57 7.33
N MET A 25 8.84 13.55 6.90
CA MET A 25 9.95 13.75 5.96
C MET A 25 9.49 14.32 4.61
N LEU A 26 8.41 13.77 4.04
CA LEU A 26 7.86 14.27 2.78
C LEU A 26 7.30 15.69 2.94
N LEU A 27 6.66 15.99 4.07
CA LEU A 27 6.15 17.31 4.37
C LEU A 27 7.28 18.34 4.44
N VAL A 28 8.31 18.07 5.25
CA VAL A 28 9.47 18.96 5.40
C VAL A 28 10.23 19.09 4.07
N GLY A 29 10.39 18.00 3.34
CA GLY A 29 11.07 17.98 2.05
C GLY A 29 10.33 18.81 1.01
N GLY A 30 9.00 18.64 0.91
CA GLY A 30 8.15 19.42 0.01
C GLY A 30 8.15 20.92 0.35
N VAL A 31 8.07 21.26 1.63
CA VAL A 31 8.19 22.67 2.08
C VAL A 31 9.57 23.24 1.73
N ALA A 32 10.65 22.49 1.95
CA ALA A 32 12.00 22.94 1.59
C ALA A 32 12.15 23.19 0.08
N ILE A 33 11.57 22.35 -0.77
CA ILE A 33 11.52 22.57 -2.23
C ILE A 33 10.74 23.85 -2.55
N LEU A 34 9.57 24.05 -1.93
CA LEU A 34 8.74 25.24 -2.16
C LEU A 34 9.44 26.54 -1.75
N LEU A 35 10.25 26.50 -0.70
CA LEU A 35 11.06 27.63 -0.23
C LEU A 35 12.36 27.83 -1.03
N GLY A 36 12.61 27.03 -2.07
CA GLY A 36 13.77 27.17 -2.96
C GLY A 36 15.03 26.44 -2.49
N VAL A 37 14.96 25.66 -1.41
CA VAL A 37 16.10 24.89 -0.86
C VAL A 37 16.15 23.51 -1.50
N LEU A 38 16.36 23.50 -2.82
CA LEU A 38 16.12 22.33 -3.66
C LEU A 38 17.03 21.14 -3.30
N GLN A 39 18.30 21.34 -2.95
CA GLN A 39 19.20 20.24 -2.63
C GLN A 39 18.75 19.47 -1.38
N ILE A 40 18.35 20.19 -0.33
CA ILE A 40 17.88 19.58 0.92
C ILE A 40 16.54 18.89 0.68
N GLY A 41 15.63 19.56 -0.02
CA GLY A 41 14.32 19.02 -0.34
C GLY A 41 14.37 17.73 -1.15
N ILE A 42 15.16 17.70 -2.24
CA ILE A 42 15.36 16.49 -3.05
C ILE A 42 16.02 15.39 -2.24
N GLY A 43 17.05 15.70 -1.45
CA GLY A 43 17.71 14.72 -0.59
C GLY A 43 16.73 14.05 0.39
N LEU A 44 15.90 14.85 1.04
CA LEU A 44 14.93 14.36 2.03
C LEU A 44 13.83 13.52 1.37
N VAL A 45 13.26 13.99 0.26
CA VAL A 45 12.26 13.24 -0.51
C VAL A 45 12.84 11.94 -1.08
N GLY A 46 14.09 11.97 -1.54
CA GLY A 46 14.80 10.80 -2.04
C GLY A 46 14.99 9.72 -0.98
N ILE A 47 15.43 10.11 0.23
CA ILE A 47 15.55 9.16 1.35
C ILE A 47 14.18 8.63 1.76
N ALA A 48 13.15 9.48 1.82
CA ALA A 48 11.79 9.07 2.14
C ALA A 48 11.25 8.01 1.14
N ALA A 49 11.50 8.22 -0.16
CA ALA A 49 11.15 7.27 -1.20
C ALA A 49 11.93 5.96 -1.06
N LEU A 50 13.23 6.02 -0.76
CA LEU A 50 14.06 4.82 -0.56
C LEU A 50 13.56 3.97 0.61
N VAL A 51 13.20 4.59 1.74
CA VAL A 51 12.62 3.90 2.90
C VAL A 51 11.30 3.23 2.53
N LEU A 52 10.43 3.92 1.79
CA LEU A 52 9.14 3.37 1.36
C LEU A 52 9.31 2.15 0.44
N VAL A 53 10.26 2.23 -0.49
CA VAL A 53 10.59 1.11 -1.39
C VAL A 53 11.16 -0.05 -0.60
N PHE A 54 12.06 0.21 0.35
CA PHE A 54 12.65 -0.83 1.19
C PHE A 54 11.59 -1.50 2.08
N ASP A 55 10.76 -0.73 2.76
CA ASP A 55 9.65 -1.24 3.58
C ASP A 55 8.68 -2.09 2.74
N SER A 56 8.29 -1.59 1.57
CA SER A 56 7.43 -2.34 0.64
C SER A 56 8.09 -3.62 0.13
N TRP A 57 9.41 -3.65 -0.02
CA TRP A 57 10.15 -4.84 -0.45
C TRP A 57 10.22 -5.87 0.67
N VAL A 58 10.50 -5.44 1.91
CA VAL A 58 10.51 -6.31 3.10
C VAL A 58 9.12 -6.87 3.38
N ASN A 59 8.08 -6.05 3.26
CA ASN A 59 6.70 -6.42 3.58
C ASN A 59 5.93 -7.01 2.38
N ARG A 60 6.63 -7.56 1.38
CA ARG A 60 6.01 -8.14 0.19
C ARG A 60 5.19 -9.38 0.60
N PRO A 61 3.89 -9.47 0.22
CA PRO A 61 3.03 -10.58 0.61
C PRO A 61 3.62 -11.89 0.10
N ARG A 62 3.81 -12.84 1.02
CA ARG A 62 4.35 -14.15 0.70
C ARG A 62 3.20 -15.09 0.31
N PRO A 63 3.44 -16.10 -0.55
CA PRO A 63 2.40 -17.06 -0.94
C PRO A 63 1.75 -17.77 0.28
N GLU A 64 2.51 -17.96 1.36
CA GLU A 64 2.04 -18.51 2.63
C GLU A 64 1.01 -17.64 3.37
N ASP A 65 0.94 -16.33 3.11
CA ASP A 65 -0.08 -15.44 3.68
C ASP A 65 -1.45 -15.67 3.03
N ALA A 66 -1.48 -16.09 1.77
CA ALA A 66 -2.72 -16.40 1.06
C ALA A 66 -3.37 -17.71 1.54
N LEU A 67 -2.56 -18.63 2.08
CA LEU A 67 -3.04 -19.90 2.63
C LEU A 67 -3.62 -19.79 4.05
N ARG A 68 -3.41 -18.67 4.76
CA ARG A 68 -4.02 -18.43 6.08
C ARG A 68 -5.46 -17.95 5.91
N PRO A 69 -6.51 -18.78 6.12
CA PRO A 69 -7.89 -18.46 5.77
C PRO A 69 -8.56 -17.39 6.65
N GLY A 70 -7.82 -16.78 7.59
CA GLY A 70 -8.35 -15.85 8.58
C GLY A 70 -7.95 -14.38 8.40
N ARG A 71 -7.08 -14.05 7.43
CA ARG A 71 -6.59 -12.69 7.23
C ARG A 71 -6.81 -12.20 5.80
N ALA A 72 -8.02 -12.38 5.29
CA ALA A 72 -8.49 -11.54 4.20
C ALA A 72 -8.30 -10.07 4.66
N PRO A 73 -7.58 -9.21 3.92
CA PRO A 73 -7.51 -7.81 4.27
C PRO A 73 -8.95 -7.32 4.37
N ALA A 74 -9.31 -6.77 5.53
CA ALA A 74 -10.64 -6.24 5.77
C ALA A 74 -10.97 -5.20 4.71
N ARG A 75 -11.55 -5.64 3.58
CA ARG A 75 -12.40 -4.80 2.75
C ARG A 75 -13.50 -4.37 3.69
N ARG A 76 -13.45 -3.10 4.09
CA ARG A 76 -14.49 -2.41 4.86
C ARG A 76 -15.89 -2.62 4.24
N PRO A 77 -16.96 -2.40 5.03
CA PRO A 77 -17.96 -3.43 5.29
C PRO A 77 -19.22 -3.32 4.42
N ALA A 78 -19.90 -4.47 4.33
CA ALA A 78 -21.35 -4.64 4.22
C ALA A 78 -22.14 -3.70 3.28
N ALA A 79 -22.48 -4.19 2.09
CA ALA A 79 -23.73 -3.83 1.44
C ALA A 79 -24.48 -5.11 1.04
N SER A 80 -25.73 -5.17 1.51
CA SER A 80 -26.81 -6.10 1.14
C SER A 80 -26.57 -7.60 1.34
N ARG A 81 -26.69 -8.06 2.59
CA ARG A 81 -27.52 -9.24 2.86
C ARG A 81 -28.96 -8.88 2.51
N THR A 82 -29.37 -9.13 1.28
CA THR A 82 -30.80 -9.24 0.99
C THR A 82 -31.23 -10.62 1.44
N ARG A 83 -31.93 -10.64 2.57
CA ARG A 83 -32.53 -11.81 3.20
C ARG A 83 -33.85 -12.14 2.49
N ALA A 84 -34.01 -13.43 2.19
CA ALA A 84 -35.27 -14.21 2.10
C ALA A 84 -36.19 -14.04 0.86
N PRO A 85 -37.11 -14.99 0.57
CA PRO A 85 -37.44 -16.21 1.33
C PRO A 85 -37.33 -17.54 0.56
N ARG A 86 -37.30 -18.59 1.37
CA ARG A 86 -37.58 -19.99 1.02
C ARG A 86 -38.98 -20.06 0.41
N GLY A 87 -39.09 -20.73 -0.74
CA GLY A 87 -40.35 -21.06 -1.40
C GLY A 87 -40.29 -22.54 -1.76
N ASP A 88 -40.51 -23.37 -0.75
CA ASP A 88 -41.61 -24.33 -0.67
C ASP A 88 -41.93 -25.09 -1.97
N GLU A 89 -41.41 -26.31 -2.02
CA GLU A 89 -42.13 -27.55 -2.37
C GLU A 89 -43.51 -27.42 -3.02
N TRP A 90 -43.63 -27.81 -4.31
CA TRP A 90 -44.62 -28.74 -4.87
C TRP A 90 -44.10 -29.32 -6.20
#